data_AF-A0AAP6ZX31-F1
#
_entry.id   AF-A0AAP6ZX31-F1
#
_cell.length_a   1.000
_cell.length_b   1.000
_cell.length_c   1.000
_cell.angle_alpha   90.00
_cell.angle_beta   90.00
_cell.angle_gamma   90.00
#
_symmetry.space_group_name_H-M   'P 1'
#
loop_
_entity.id
_entity.type
_entity.pdbx_description
1 polymer ?
#
loop_
_entity_poly.entity_id
_entity_poly.type
_entity_poly.pdbx_seq_one_letter_code
_entity_poly.pdbx_strand_id
1 'polypeptide(L)'
;MSIVIQQRLLPDGSPNKPNKPMAPQWITIHNTDNLSGTAESHARYILDGSGGRQASWHYTVDDKDIYQHLHENEQGWHAGDGNGPGNLTSLGIEVCMYTGMNKDVAWNNAAWLVASLLLRYKLTINQVVPHKKWSGKQCPSEILPYWDQFINLIKGQVQQLQAQNGIKIIVNGHEATKGIMKDNVVYVPIRDIASALDLPVRWDNTSKVAYLNEIPQTASMIINGSAYVPVRAIAESIGAKVTWNGNDRSVSIQV
;
A
#
# COMPACT_ATOMS: atom_id res chain seq x y z
N MET A 1 8.54 -0.57 -8.54
CA MET A 1 9.47 -1.54 -7.92
C MET A 1 8.75 -2.18 -6.76
N SER A 2 8.75 -3.51 -6.67
CA SER A 2 8.32 -4.25 -5.49
C SER A 2 9.56 -4.70 -4.74
N ILE A 3 9.77 -4.20 -3.53
CA ILE A 3 10.83 -4.68 -2.63
C ILE A 3 10.30 -5.91 -1.87
N VAL A 4 11.14 -6.93 -1.72
CA VAL A 4 10.76 -8.17 -1.04
C VAL A 4 10.87 -7.96 0.48
N ILE A 5 9.84 -8.39 1.21
CA ILE A 5 9.88 -8.44 2.67
C ILE A 5 10.46 -9.79 3.09
N GLN A 6 11.64 -9.75 3.73
CA GLN A 6 12.30 -10.93 4.26
C GLN A 6 11.77 -11.24 5.65
N GLN A 7 11.27 -12.46 5.88
CA GLN A 7 10.77 -12.86 7.20
C GLN A 7 11.89 -13.46 8.05
N ARG A 8 12.14 -12.86 9.21
CA ARG A 8 13.06 -13.32 10.27
C ARG A 8 12.37 -13.19 11.61
N LEU A 9 11.31 -13.98 11.77
CA LEU A 9 10.37 -13.86 12.89
C LEU A 9 10.99 -14.35 14.20
N LEU A 10 10.73 -13.60 15.27
CA LEU A 10 11.00 -14.01 16.63
C LEU A 10 10.20 -15.28 16.98
N PRO A 11 10.85 -16.34 17.49
CA PRO A 11 10.16 -17.51 18.00
C PRO A 11 9.17 -17.18 19.12
N ASP A 12 8.14 -18.01 19.24
CA ASP A 12 7.22 -17.92 20.38
C ASP A 12 7.95 -18.25 21.68
N GLY A 13 7.60 -17.53 22.74
CA GLY A 13 8.25 -17.65 24.05
C GLY A 13 9.57 -16.88 24.18
N SER A 14 10.07 -16.23 23.12
CA SER A 14 11.25 -15.37 23.21
C SER A 14 11.09 -14.28 24.29
N PRO A 15 12.12 -14.00 25.11
CA PRO A 15 12.01 -13.10 26.26
C PRO A 15 11.82 -11.62 25.89
N ASN A 16 12.12 -11.26 24.65
CA ASN A 16 11.90 -9.93 24.06
C ASN A 16 10.58 -9.84 23.25
N LYS A 17 9.72 -10.87 23.30
CA LYS A 17 8.42 -10.92 22.64
C LYS A 17 7.28 -10.91 23.68
N PRO A 18 6.23 -10.08 23.54
CA PRO A 18 5.08 -10.10 24.45
C PRO A 18 4.27 -11.41 24.40
N ASN A 19 4.28 -12.11 23.26
CA ASN A 19 3.48 -13.31 22.97
C ASN A 19 1.97 -13.09 23.20
N LYS A 20 1.46 -11.93 22.77
CA LYS A 20 0.06 -11.53 22.89
C LYS A 20 -0.52 -11.15 21.53
N PRO A 21 -1.78 -11.50 21.24
CA PRO A 21 -2.41 -11.15 19.98
C PRO A 21 -2.71 -9.64 19.90
N MET A 22 -2.83 -9.16 18.68
CA MET A 22 -3.15 -7.79 18.32
C MET A 22 -4.01 -7.75 17.05
N ALA A 23 -4.91 -6.77 16.96
CA ALA A 23 -5.47 -6.30 15.70
C ALA A 23 -4.87 -4.92 15.39
N PRO A 24 -4.16 -4.73 14.27
CA PRO A 24 -3.55 -3.44 13.94
C PRO A 24 -4.58 -2.30 13.84
N GLN A 25 -4.37 -1.25 14.61
CA GLN A 25 -5.15 0.00 14.55
C GLN A 25 -4.29 1.22 14.22
N TRP A 26 -2.97 1.11 14.43
CA TRP A 26 -2.00 2.18 14.25
C TRP A 26 -0.72 1.65 13.58
N ILE A 27 0.07 2.55 13.01
CA ILE A 27 1.43 2.28 12.54
C ILE A 27 2.35 3.30 13.21
N THR A 28 3.39 2.82 13.89
CA THR A 28 4.34 3.68 14.62
C THR A 28 5.68 3.70 13.90
N ILE A 29 6.11 4.89 13.50
CA ILE A 29 7.39 5.10 12.81
C ILE A 29 8.47 5.43 13.82
N HIS A 30 9.63 4.77 13.66
CA HIS A 30 10.84 4.97 14.43
C HIS A 30 12.03 5.22 13.51
N ASN A 31 13.05 5.88 14.05
CA ASN A 31 14.40 5.77 13.52
C ASN A 31 15.21 4.93 14.51
N THR A 32 16.07 4.07 13.96
CA THR A 32 16.90 3.16 14.75
C THR A 32 17.84 3.88 15.72
N ASP A 33 18.13 5.18 15.48
CA ASP A 33 19.15 5.95 16.18
C ASP A 33 20.53 5.25 16.18
N ASN A 34 20.78 4.42 15.17
CA ASN A 34 21.97 3.59 15.01
C ASN A 34 22.67 3.90 13.68
N LEU A 35 23.85 4.54 13.75
CA LEU A 35 24.59 5.02 12.59
C LEU A 35 25.42 3.94 11.87
N SER A 36 25.37 2.67 12.31
CA SER A 36 26.08 1.55 11.67
C SER A 36 25.20 0.34 11.35
N GLY A 37 23.97 0.28 11.87
CA GLY A 37 23.09 -0.89 11.74
C GLY A 37 22.21 -0.88 10.48
N THR A 38 22.35 -1.90 9.65
CA THR A 38 21.45 -2.20 8.52
C THR A 38 20.16 -2.87 8.99
N ALA A 39 19.18 -3.02 8.09
CA ALA A 39 17.96 -3.76 8.41
C ALA A 39 18.26 -5.23 8.76
N GLU A 40 19.22 -5.85 8.05
CA GLU A 40 19.66 -7.20 8.37
C GLU A 40 20.33 -7.30 9.75
N SER A 41 21.19 -6.35 10.13
CA SER A 41 21.85 -6.41 11.44
C SER A 41 20.85 -6.27 12.59
N HIS A 42 19.80 -5.45 12.41
CA HIS A 42 18.71 -5.35 13.38
C HIS A 42 17.88 -6.64 13.45
N ALA A 43 17.67 -7.32 12.31
CA ALA A 43 17.04 -8.64 12.28
C ALA A 43 17.86 -9.70 13.05
N ARG A 44 19.20 -9.64 12.99
CA ARG A 44 20.05 -10.51 13.81
C ARG A 44 20.00 -10.12 15.29
N TYR A 45 20.07 -8.83 15.60
CA TYR A 45 20.04 -8.32 16.97
C TYR A 45 18.75 -8.70 17.72
N ILE A 46 17.60 -8.58 17.06
CA ILE A 46 16.32 -8.92 17.68
C ILE A 46 16.21 -10.44 17.93
N LEU A 47 16.70 -11.27 17.00
CA LEU A 47 16.77 -12.72 17.17
C LEU A 47 17.72 -13.14 18.29
N ASP A 48 18.79 -12.36 18.52
CA ASP A 48 19.73 -12.52 19.64
C ASP A 48 19.24 -11.91 20.96
N GLY A 49 17.92 -11.76 21.11
CA GLY A 49 17.28 -11.35 22.36
C GLY A 49 17.36 -9.86 22.68
N SER A 50 17.57 -9.00 21.68
CA SER A 50 17.59 -7.54 21.83
C SER A 50 18.54 -7.04 22.95
N GLY A 51 19.69 -7.70 23.12
CA GLY A 51 20.64 -7.41 24.19
C GLY A 51 20.04 -7.51 25.60
N GLY A 52 19.06 -8.40 25.80
CA GLY A 52 18.37 -8.60 27.07
C GLY A 52 17.25 -7.60 27.37
N ARG A 53 16.94 -6.69 26.43
CA ARG A 53 15.88 -5.68 26.61
C ARG A 53 14.51 -6.26 26.27
N GLN A 54 13.48 -5.75 26.95
CA GLN A 54 12.09 -5.87 26.51
C GLN A 54 11.84 -4.93 25.32
N ALA A 55 12.39 -5.28 24.16
CA ALA A 55 12.31 -4.47 22.95
C ALA A 55 12.07 -5.36 21.72
N SER A 56 11.00 -5.07 20.99
CA SER A 56 10.65 -5.74 19.74
C SER A 56 9.72 -4.89 18.89
N TRP A 57 9.85 -4.99 17.57
CA TRP A 57 9.08 -4.26 16.57
C TRP A 57 8.86 -5.14 15.35
N HIS A 58 7.93 -4.74 14.47
CA HIS A 58 7.45 -5.61 13.40
C HIS A 58 8.37 -5.59 12.19
N TYR A 59 8.89 -4.41 11.83
CA TYR A 59 9.70 -4.24 10.63
C TYR A 59 10.93 -3.40 10.87
N THR A 60 12.03 -3.72 10.18
CA THR A 60 13.14 -2.80 9.95
C THR A 60 13.35 -2.60 8.46
N VAL A 61 13.55 -1.35 8.05
CA VAL A 61 13.69 -0.94 6.65
C VAL A 61 14.97 -0.14 6.46
N ASP A 62 15.72 -0.46 5.41
CA ASP A 62 16.81 0.38 4.90
C ASP A 62 16.67 0.65 3.40
N ASP A 63 17.73 1.15 2.77
CA ASP A 63 17.79 1.48 1.35
C ASP A 63 17.85 0.26 0.42
N LYS A 64 17.96 -0.96 0.96
CA LYS A 64 18.11 -2.21 0.19
C LYS A 64 17.05 -3.24 0.54
N ASP A 65 16.76 -3.40 1.82
CA ASP A 65 15.99 -4.53 2.36
C ASP A 65 14.91 -4.10 3.35
N ILE A 66 13.91 -4.97 3.48
CA ILE A 66 12.91 -4.93 4.56
C ILE A 66 12.92 -6.28 5.26
N TYR A 67 13.05 -6.26 6.59
CA TYR A 67 12.94 -7.45 7.43
C TYR A 67 11.72 -7.37 8.35
N GLN A 68 10.97 -8.46 8.44
CA GLN A 68 9.87 -8.64 9.38
C GLN A 68 10.28 -9.53 10.55
N HIS A 69 10.03 -9.07 11.77
CA HIS A 69 10.45 -9.75 13.00
C HIS A 69 9.30 -10.23 13.90
N LEU A 70 8.11 -9.68 13.73
CA LEU A 70 6.90 -10.11 14.44
C LEU A 70 5.77 -10.34 13.43
N HIS A 71 4.87 -11.27 13.73
CA HIS A 71 3.64 -11.35 12.97
C HIS A 71 2.80 -10.09 13.21
N GLU A 72 2.11 -9.61 12.18
CA GLU A 72 1.33 -8.36 12.24
C GLU A 72 0.10 -8.46 13.16
N ASN A 73 -0.28 -9.68 13.58
CA ASN A 73 -1.34 -9.96 14.55
C ASN A 73 -0.81 -10.19 15.97
N GLU A 74 0.43 -9.79 16.27
CA GLU A 74 1.07 -9.92 17.58
C GLU A 74 1.55 -8.56 18.08
N GLN A 75 1.59 -8.35 19.39
CA GLN A 75 2.10 -7.12 20.00
C GLN A 75 3.63 -7.08 19.96
N GLY A 76 4.20 -5.87 20.00
CA GLY A 76 5.63 -5.61 20.19
C GLY A 76 5.91 -4.63 21.32
N TRP A 77 7.14 -4.62 21.84
CA TRP A 77 7.58 -3.62 22.82
C TRP A 77 8.46 -2.57 22.15
N HIS A 78 7.87 -1.46 21.70
CA HIS A 78 8.61 -0.42 20.98
C HIS A 78 8.17 1.01 21.29
N ALA A 79 6.95 1.25 21.77
CA ALA A 79 6.36 2.59 21.88
C ALA A 79 6.57 3.27 23.23
N GLY A 80 7.09 2.55 24.22
CA GLY A 80 7.41 3.11 25.54
C GLY A 80 6.19 3.56 26.37
N ASP A 81 4.99 3.11 26.03
CA ASP A 81 3.72 3.48 26.67
C ASP A 81 3.13 2.36 27.54
N GLY A 82 3.95 1.37 27.92
CA GLY A 82 3.53 0.24 28.73
C GLY A 82 2.42 -0.56 28.06
N ASN A 83 1.24 -0.60 28.67
CA ASN A 83 0.02 -1.22 28.12
C ASN A 83 -0.84 -0.25 27.29
N GLY A 84 -0.23 0.82 26.76
CA GLY A 84 -0.89 1.78 25.90
C GLY A 84 -1.04 1.31 24.44
N PRO A 85 -1.83 2.03 23.63
CA PRO A 85 -2.14 1.65 22.25
C PRO A 85 -0.91 1.54 21.33
N GLY A 86 0.19 2.22 21.63
CA GLY A 86 1.43 2.13 20.87
C GLY A 86 2.02 0.72 20.89
N ASN A 87 2.19 0.12 22.06
CA ASN A 87 2.62 -1.29 22.16
C ASN A 87 1.51 -2.29 21.84
N LEU A 88 0.26 -2.02 22.23
CA LEU A 88 -0.80 -3.03 22.19
C LEU A 88 -1.53 -3.13 20.84
N THR A 89 -1.51 -2.07 20.03
CA THR A 89 -2.34 -1.99 18.80
C THR A 89 -1.64 -1.39 17.59
N SER A 90 -0.32 -1.13 17.67
CA SER A 90 0.43 -0.54 16.56
C SER A 90 1.49 -1.46 15.96
N LEU A 91 1.63 -1.37 14.64
CA LEU A 91 2.77 -1.95 13.92
C LEU A 91 3.98 -1.01 14.03
N GLY A 92 4.95 -1.34 14.88
CA GLY A 92 6.25 -0.65 14.94
C GLY A 92 7.15 -0.91 13.74
N ILE A 93 7.60 0.17 13.08
CA ILE A 93 8.50 0.15 11.93
C ILE A 93 9.75 0.99 12.25
N GLU A 94 10.90 0.34 12.25
CA GLU A 94 12.22 0.97 12.39
C GLU A 94 12.80 1.34 11.02
N VAL A 95 13.12 2.62 10.82
CA VAL A 95 13.83 3.09 9.62
C VAL A 95 15.30 3.31 9.96
N CYS A 96 16.17 2.58 9.28
CA CYS A 96 17.62 2.68 9.42
C CYS A 96 18.14 4.10 9.10
N MET A 97 19.30 4.42 9.64
CA MET A 97 19.99 5.71 9.44
C MET A 97 21.51 5.55 9.46
N TYR A 98 22.01 4.41 8.97
CA TYR A 98 23.43 4.14 9.00
C TYR A 98 24.20 5.02 8.01
N THR A 99 25.46 5.31 8.34
CA THR A 99 26.31 6.19 7.53
C THR A 99 26.56 5.59 6.14
N GLY A 100 26.34 6.36 5.08
CA GLY A 100 26.49 5.91 3.69
C GLY A 100 25.23 5.27 3.08
N MET A 101 24.14 5.15 3.84
CA MET A 101 22.84 4.72 3.32
C MET A 101 22.25 5.76 2.35
N ASN A 102 21.57 5.31 1.29
CA ASN A 102 20.73 6.20 0.49
C ASN A 102 19.42 6.51 1.23
N LYS A 103 19.40 7.64 1.94
CA LYS A 103 18.27 8.10 2.75
C LYS A 103 16.95 8.18 1.98
N ASP A 104 16.96 8.71 0.76
CA ASP A 104 15.75 8.87 -0.04
C ASP A 104 15.16 7.51 -0.41
N VAL A 105 16.00 6.54 -0.75
CA VAL A 105 15.55 5.16 -1.05
C VAL A 105 15.00 4.50 0.22
N ALA A 106 15.68 4.61 1.36
CA ALA A 106 15.18 4.07 2.63
C ALA A 106 13.81 4.66 3.02
N TRP A 107 13.64 5.97 2.85
CA TRP A 107 12.36 6.64 3.13
C TRP A 107 11.26 6.21 2.16
N ASN A 108 11.58 6.03 0.87
CA ASN A 108 10.63 5.50 -0.10
C ASN A 108 10.25 4.05 0.17
N ASN A 109 11.20 3.19 0.56
CA ASN A 109 10.94 1.81 0.96
C ASN A 109 10.03 1.75 2.19
N ALA A 110 10.32 2.58 3.20
CA ALA A 110 9.48 2.67 4.40
C ALA A 110 8.08 3.21 4.07
N ALA A 111 7.98 4.23 3.21
CA ALA A 111 6.70 4.76 2.76
C ALA A 111 5.87 3.73 1.98
N TRP A 112 6.52 2.92 1.13
CA TRP A 112 5.88 1.84 0.39
C TRP A 112 5.36 0.74 1.32
N LEU A 113 6.14 0.36 2.34
CA LEU A 113 5.71 -0.60 3.36
C LEU A 113 4.50 -0.07 4.12
N VAL A 114 4.56 1.16 4.62
CA VAL A 114 3.44 1.80 5.33
C VAL A 114 2.20 1.86 4.45
N ALA A 115 2.33 2.29 3.18
CA ALA A 115 1.21 2.33 2.24
C ALA A 115 0.58 0.95 2.02
N SER A 116 1.40 -0.10 1.89
CA SER A 116 0.94 -1.48 1.75
C SER A 116 0.15 -1.95 2.98
N LEU A 117 0.63 -1.61 4.19
CA LEU A 117 -0.03 -1.91 5.46
C LEU A 117 -1.35 -1.15 5.62
N LEU A 118 -1.38 0.15 5.27
CA LEU A 118 -2.60 0.95 5.29
C LEU A 118 -3.70 0.31 4.44
N LEU A 119 -3.35 -0.11 3.22
CA LEU A 119 -4.30 -0.77 2.32
C LEU A 119 -4.73 -2.15 2.83
N ARG A 120 -3.80 -2.98 3.32
CA ARG A 120 -4.08 -4.32 3.82
C ARG A 120 -5.03 -4.30 5.03
N TYR A 121 -4.82 -3.36 5.95
CA TYR A 121 -5.56 -3.26 7.20
C TYR A 121 -6.69 -2.23 7.17
N LYS A 122 -6.98 -1.64 6.00
CA LYS A 122 -8.00 -0.59 5.82
C LYS A 122 -7.82 0.58 6.79
N LEU A 123 -6.56 0.93 7.07
CA LEU A 123 -6.19 2.08 7.89
C LEU A 123 -6.03 3.32 6.99
N THR A 124 -6.16 4.49 7.59
CA THR A 124 -5.97 5.80 6.95
C THR A 124 -4.66 6.43 7.38
N ILE A 125 -4.23 7.47 6.67
CA ILE A 125 -2.99 8.19 6.99
C ILE A 125 -2.96 8.77 8.42
N ASN A 126 -4.13 9.05 9.01
CA ASN A 126 -4.25 9.57 10.38
C ASN A 126 -3.84 8.55 11.44
N GLN A 127 -3.72 7.27 11.07
CA GLN A 127 -3.28 6.18 11.94
C GLN A 127 -1.77 5.93 11.85
N VAL A 128 -1.04 6.67 11.01
CA VAL A 128 0.43 6.67 10.98
C VAL A 128 0.93 7.77 11.90
N VAL A 129 1.73 7.40 12.89
CA VAL A 129 2.17 8.32 13.96
C VAL A 129 3.65 8.13 14.29
N PRO A 130 4.35 9.18 14.75
CA PRO A 130 5.70 9.02 15.26
C PRO A 130 5.64 8.36 16.65
N HIS A 131 6.70 7.66 17.05
CA HIS A 131 6.86 7.19 18.45
C HIS A 131 6.65 8.33 19.46
N LYS A 132 7.07 9.56 19.13
CA LYS A 132 6.81 10.75 19.95
C LYS A 132 5.37 10.91 20.43
N LYS A 133 4.37 10.46 19.66
CA LYS A 133 2.96 10.51 20.07
C LYS A 133 2.69 9.73 21.36
N TRP A 134 3.37 8.60 21.55
CA TRP A 134 3.08 7.66 22.63
C TRP A 134 3.84 8.00 23.92
N SER A 135 5.13 8.28 23.82
CA SER A 135 6.01 8.45 24.98
C SER A 135 6.65 9.83 25.10
N GLY A 136 6.51 10.69 24.09
CA GLY A 136 7.21 11.97 24.01
C GLY A 136 8.68 11.89 23.57
N LYS A 137 9.24 10.68 23.37
CA LYS A 137 10.60 10.50 22.81
C LYS A 137 10.73 11.27 21.49
N GLN A 138 11.84 11.97 21.26
CA GLN A 138 12.13 12.60 19.96
C GLN A 138 12.51 11.54 18.91
N CYS A 139 11.55 10.70 18.54
CA CYS A 139 11.69 9.60 17.61
C CYS A 139 10.45 9.57 16.71
N PRO A 140 10.59 9.41 15.39
CA PRO A 140 11.81 9.12 14.62
C PRO A 140 12.75 10.34 14.48
N SER A 141 14.00 10.27 14.94
CA SER A 141 14.88 11.44 15.09
C SER A 141 15.18 12.18 13.78
N GLU A 142 15.42 11.46 12.69
CA GLU A 142 15.67 12.04 11.36
C GLU A 142 14.40 12.38 10.59
N ILE A 143 13.34 11.61 10.75
CA ILE A 143 12.09 11.79 9.99
C ILE A 143 11.20 12.85 10.64
N LEU A 144 11.19 12.97 11.97
CA LEU A 144 10.28 13.84 12.72
C LEU A 144 10.35 15.32 12.30
N PRO A 145 11.52 15.93 12.03
CA PRO A 145 11.60 17.30 11.50
C PRO A 145 10.98 17.46 10.09
N TYR A 146 10.84 16.35 9.35
CA TYR A 146 10.30 16.30 7.98
C TYR A 146 9.03 15.47 7.90
N TRP A 147 8.28 15.38 9.00
CA TRP A 147 7.15 14.46 9.13
C TRP A 147 6.12 14.62 8.00
N ASP A 148 5.77 15.86 7.64
CA ASP A 148 4.82 16.13 6.55
C ASP A 148 5.33 15.65 5.19
N GLN A 149 6.65 15.73 4.94
CA GLN A 149 7.25 15.21 3.72
C GLN A 149 7.14 13.69 3.66
N PHE A 150 7.44 13.00 4.78
CA PHE A 150 7.30 11.55 4.88
C PHE A 150 5.85 11.09 4.73
N ILE A 151 4.90 11.80 5.34
CA ILE A 151 3.46 11.56 5.16
C ILE A 151 3.04 11.72 3.69
N ASN A 152 3.58 12.70 2.98
CA ASN A 152 3.29 12.88 1.55
C ASN A 152 3.90 11.77 0.68
N LEU A 153 5.09 11.25 1.02
CA LEU A 153 5.64 10.05 0.38
C LEU A 153 4.69 8.86 0.54
N ILE A 154 4.18 8.60 1.74
CA ILE A 154 3.22 7.52 2.00
C ILE A 154 1.96 7.70 1.16
N LYS A 155 1.37 8.91 1.14
CA LYS A 155 0.18 9.20 0.33
C LYS A 155 0.43 8.92 -1.17
N GLY A 156 1.60 9.31 -1.68
CA GLY A 156 2.02 9.01 -3.05
C GLY A 156 2.11 7.50 -3.30
N GLN A 157 2.71 6.75 -2.39
CA GLN A 157 2.81 5.29 -2.48
C GLN A 157 1.43 4.62 -2.41
N VAL A 158 0.52 5.10 -1.56
CA VAL A 158 -0.88 4.62 -1.52
C VAL A 158 -1.53 4.82 -2.89
N GLN A 159 -1.43 6.01 -3.49
CA GLN A 159 -1.99 6.28 -4.81
C GLN A 159 -1.38 5.36 -5.88
N GLN A 160 -0.06 5.15 -5.86
CA GLN A 160 0.64 4.29 -6.81
C GLN A 160 0.22 2.82 -6.68
N LEU A 161 0.19 2.27 -5.46
CA LEU A 161 -0.25 0.89 -5.20
C LEU A 161 -1.70 0.68 -5.60
N GLN A 162 -2.54 1.65 -5.29
CA GLN A 162 -3.94 1.65 -5.67
C GLN A 162 -4.15 1.77 -7.19
N ALA A 163 -3.28 2.50 -7.90
CA ALA A 163 -3.30 2.57 -9.36
C ALA A 163 -2.80 1.26 -10.00
N GLN A 164 -1.77 0.64 -9.43
CA GLN A 164 -1.23 -0.65 -9.87
C GLN A 164 -2.24 -1.80 -9.71
N ASN A 165 -3.05 -1.78 -8.65
CA ASN A 165 -4.12 -2.76 -8.44
C ASN A 165 -5.33 -2.59 -9.38
N GLY A 166 -5.35 -1.51 -10.19
CA GLY A 166 -6.42 -1.19 -11.12
C GLY A 166 -7.76 -0.89 -10.46
N ILE A 167 -8.71 -0.38 -11.24
CA ILE A 167 -10.11 -0.22 -10.84
C ILE A 167 -10.84 -1.49 -11.24
N LYS A 168 -11.41 -2.24 -10.29
CA LYS A 168 -12.15 -3.46 -10.61
C LYS A 168 -13.38 -3.11 -11.45
N ILE A 169 -13.51 -3.71 -12.63
CA ILE A 169 -14.69 -3.52 -13.48
C ILE A 169 -15.56 -4.76 -13.37
N ILE A 170 -16.78 -4.55 -12.89
CA ILE A 170 -17.79 -5.58 -12.73
C ILE A 170 -18.83 -5.35 -13.82
N VAL A 171 -19.18 -6.39 -14.56
CA VAL A 171 -20.22 -6.37 -15.60
C VAL A 171 -21.23 -7.45 -15.23
N ASN A 172 -22.49 -7.07 -15.05
CA ASN A 172 -23.59 -7.97 -14.67
C ASN A 172 -23.24 -8.89 -13.47
N GLY A 173 -22.56 -8.34 -12.46
CA GLY A 173 -22.15 -9.07 -11.25
C GLY A 173 -20.81 -9.81 -11.31
N HIS A 174 -20.17 -9.91 -12.48
CA HIS A 174 -18.90 -10.62 -12.66
C HIS A 174 -17.73 -9.67 -12.93
N GLU A 175 -16.55 -9.94 -12.36
CA GLU A 175 -15.35 -9.15 -12.66
C GLU A 175 -14.91 -9.39 -14.11
N ALA A 176 -14.96 -8.35 -14.94
CA ALA A 176 -14.61 -8.41 -16.35
C ALA A 176 -13.14 -8.06 -16.61
N THR A 177 -12.63 -6.99 -15.97
CA THR A 177 -11.28 -6.48 -16.20
C THR A 177 -10.84 -5.49 -15.11
N LYS A 178 -9.64 -4.94 -15.24
CA LYS A 178 -9.16 -3.78 -14.48
C LYS A 178 -9.12 -2.53 -15.36
N GLY A 179 -9.81 -1.49 -14.93
CA GLY A 179 -9.71 -0.15 -15.48
C GLY A 179 -8.57 0.65 -14.86
N ILE A 180 -8.29 1.80 -15.45
CA ILE A 180 -7.33 2.79 -14.95
C ILE A 180 -8.07 4.08 -14.62
N MET A 181 -7.64 4.76 -13.57
CA MET A 181 -8.18 6.07 -13.20
C MET A 181 -7.22 7.15 -13.69
N LYS A 182 -7.73 8.09 -14.49
CA LYS A 182 -7.00 9.28 -14.95
C LYS A 182 -7.95 10.47 -14.94
N ASP A 183 -7.51 11.61 -14.41
CA ASP A 183 -8.30 12.85 -14.35
C ASP A 183 -9.71 12.64 -13.76
N ASN A 184 -9.80 11.82 -12.71
CA ASN A 184 -11.05 11.42 -12.04
C ASN A 184 -12.06 10.66 -12.93
N VAL A 185 -11.61 10.12 -14.07
CA VAL A 185 -12.38 9.29 -14.98
C VAL A 185 -11.80 7.87 -15.00
N VAL A 186 -12.67 6.87 -14.94
CA VAL A 186 -12.27 5.46 -15.09
C VAL A 186 -12.30 5.09 -16.57
N TYR A 187 -11.16 4.67 -17.09
CA TYR A 187 -10.99 4.17 -18.44
C TYR A 187 -10.82 2.66 -18.42
N VAL A 188 -11.43 1.99 -19.39
CA VAL A 188 -11.46 0.53 -19.48
C VAL A 188 -11.12 0.07 -20.88
N PRO A 189 -10.43 -1.07 -21.03
CA PRO A 189 -10.21 -1.68 -22.34
C PRO A 189 -11.56 -2.08 -22.95
N ILE A 190 -11.96 -1.44 -24.04
CA ILE A 190 -13.30 -1.58 -24.62
C ILE A 190 -13.61 -3.02 -25.04
N ARG A 191 -12.60 -3.78 -25.47
CA ARG A 191 -12.77 -5.19 -25.89
C ARG A 191 -13.17 -6.09 -24.74
N ASP A 192 -12.62 -5.87 -23.54
CA ASP A 192 -12.95 -6.69 -22.37
C ASP A 192 -14.40 -6.43 -21.94
N ILE A 193 -14.85 -5.18 -22.03
CA ILE A 193 -16.25 -4.82 -21.75
C ILE A 193 -17.19 -5.40 -22.80
N ALA A 194 -16.84 -5.30 -24.09
CA ALA A 194 -17.60 -5.89 -25.18
C ALA A 194 -17.76 -7.40 -25.00
N SER A 195 -16.65 -8.10 -24.68
CA SER A 195 -16.63 -9.53 -24.39
C SER A 195 -17.52 -9.89 -23.20
N ALA A 196 -17.43 -9.13 -22.10
CA ALA A 196 -18.23 -9.38 -20.90
C ALA A 196 -19.74 -9.11 -21.09
N LEU A 197 -20.11 -8.29 -22.08
CA LEU A 197 -21.49 -7.98 -22.43
C LEU A 197 -22.03 -8.78 -23.63
N ASP A 198 -21.19 -9.63 -24.23
CA ASP A 198 -21.48 -10.32 -25.49
C ASP A 198 -21.92 -9.37 -26.62
N LEU A 199 -21.24 -8.23 -26.74
CA LEU A 199 -21.50 -7.21 -27.74
C LEU A 199 -20.41 -7.20 -28.82
N PRO A 200 -20.76 -6.98 -30.10
CA PRO A 200 -19.77 -6.87 -31.16
C PRO A 200 -18.94 -5.60 -30.98
N VAL A 201 -17.63 -5.72 -31.18
CA VAL A 201 -16.68 -4.59 -31.16
C VAL A 201 -15.80 -4.62 -32.39
N ARG A 202 -15.64 -3.47 -33.05
CA ARG A 202 -14.70 -3.30 -34.16
C ARG A 202 -13.85 -2.05 -34.00
N TRP A 203 -12.70 -2.05 -34.66
CA TRP A 203 -11.77 -0.93 -34.69
C TRP A 203 -11.66 -0.37 -36.10
N ASP A 204 -11.86 0.93 -36.26
CA ASP A 204 -11.55 1.64 -37.49
C ASP A 204 -10.16 2.27 -37.38
N ASN A 205 -9.22 1.76 -38.17
CA ASN A 205 -7.84 2.21 -38.13
C ASN A 205 -7.61 3.57 -38.82
N THR A 206 -8.52 3.99 -39.69
CA THR A 206 -8.46 5.27 -40.40
C THR A 206 -8.92 6.40 -39.49
N SER A 207 -10.08 6.25 -38.85
CA SER A 207 -10.62 7.25 -37.93
C SER A 207 -10.10 7.14 -36.49
N LYS A 208 -9.43 6.03 -36.14
CA LYS A 208 -8.98 5.70 -34.78
C LYS A 208 -10.13 5.65 -33.77
N VAL A 209 -11.30 5.20 -34.23
CA VAL A 209 -12.51 5.05 -33.42
C VAL A 209 -12.82 3.58 -33.21
N ALA A 210 -13.12 3.20 -31.96
CA ALA A 210 -13.70 1.90 -31.66
C ALA A 210 -15.22 1.99 -31.80
N TYR A 211 -15.88 0.94 -32.27
CA TYR A 211 -17.32 0.87 -32.35
C TYR A 211 -17.79 -0.31 -31.50
N LEU A 212 -18.69 -0.04 -30.55
CA LEU A 212 -19.35 -1.04 -29.71
C LEU A 212 -20.81 -1.13 -30.16
N ASN A 213 -21.24 -2.29 -30.64
CA ASN A 213 -22.57 -2.47 -31.21
C ASN A 213 -22.92 -1.41 -32.28
N GLU A 214 -21.96 -1.15 -33.18
CA GLU A 214 -22.01 -0.09 -34.21
C GLU A 214 -22.12 1.36 -33.70
N ILE A 215 -22.05 1.59 -32.38
CA ILE A 215 -22.00 2.93 -31.80
C ILE A 215 -20.53 3.35 -31.59
N PRO A 216 -20.10 4.52 -32.13
CA PRO A 216 -18.73 4.99 -31.99
C PRO A 216 -18.38 5.30 -30.53
N GLN A 217 -17.16 4.94 -30.15
CA GLN A 217 -16.55 5.10 -28.83
C GLN A 217 -15.18 5.72 -29.01
N THR A 218 -15.05 7.00 -28.64
CA THR A 218 -13.80 7.73 -28.78
C THR A 218 -12.79 7.22 -27.75
N ALA A 219 -11.81 6.45 -28.22
CA ALA A 219 -10.70 6.01 -27.39
C ALA A 219 -9.86 7.21 -26.96
N SER A 220 -9.66 7.37 -25.66
CA SER A 220 -8.83 8.46 -25.11
C SER A 220 -7.36 8.08 -25.01
N MET A 221 -7.05 6.78 -25.06
CA MET A 221 -5.68 6.28 -25.05
C MET A 221 -5.61 4.87 -25.64
N ILE A 222 -4.45 4.54 -26.19
CA ILE A 222 -4.09 3.18 -26.62
C ILE A 222 -2.96 2.70 -25.71
N ILE A 223 -3.17 1.60 -24.99
CA ILE A 223 -2.18 1.01 -24.08
C ILE A 223 -2.01 -0.46 -24.47
N ASN A 224 -0.77 -0.86 -24.81
CA ASN A 224 -0.44 -2.21 -25.24
C ASN A 224 -1.36 -2.73 -26.36
N GLY A 225 -1.69 -1.88 -27.34
CA GLY A 225 -2.58 -2.22 -28.45
C GLY A 225 -4.08 -2.28 -28.12
N SER A 226 -4.47 -2.00 -26.86
CA SER A 226 -5.87 -1.95 -26.44
C SER A 226 -6.38 -0.51 -26.38
N ALA A 227 -7.59 -0.28 -26.90
CA ALA A 227 -8.27 1.01 -26.84
C ALA A 227 -8.99 1.19 -25.49
N TYR A 228 -8.66 2.25 -24.79
CA TYR A 228 -9.23 2.60 -23.49
C TYR A 228 -10.22 3.75 -23.64
N VAL A 229 -11.44 3.51 -23.15
CA VAL A 229 -12.59 4.41 -23.27
C VAL A 229 -13.15 4.71 -21.88
N PRO A 230 -13.66 5.92 -21.61
CA PRO A 230 -14.38 6.20 -20.38
C PRO A 230 -15.50 5.19 -20.14
N VAL A 231 -15.51 4.54 -18.99
CA VAL A 231 -16.50 3.49 -18.65
C VAL A 231 -17.94 3.99 -18.74
N ARG A 232 -18.16 5.26 -18.39
CA ARG A 232 -19.47 5.90 -18.46
C ARG A 232 -19.95 6.08 -19.91
N ALA A 233 -19.06 6.41 -20.85
CA ALA A 233 -19.41 6.55 -22.27
C ALA A 233 -19.84 5.21 -22.88
N ILE A 234 -19.17 4.11 -22.50
CA ILE A 234 -19.59 2.76 -22.91
C ILE A 234 -20.98 2.43 -22.34
N ALA A 235 -21.19 2.67 -21.04
CA ALA A 235 -22.46 2.32 -20.42
C ALA A 235 -23.64 3.14 -20.95
N GLU A 236 -23.45 4.45 -21.16
CA GLU A 236 -24.46 5.33 -21.73
C GLU A 236 -24.87 4.90 -23.15
N SER A 237 -23.91 4.46 -23.98
CA SER A 237 -24.21 4.06 -25.36
C SER A 237 -25.07 2.80 -25.47
N ILE A 238 -25.02 1.93 -24.46
CA ILE A 238 -25.77 0.67 -24.41
C ILE A 238 -26.97 0.74 -23.44
N GLY A 239 -27.25 1.90 -22.85
CA GLY A 239 -28.34 2.07 -21.89
C GLY A 239 -28.10 1.40 -20.52
N ALA A 240 -26.85 1.07 -20.19
CA ALA A 240 -26.50 0.42 -18.93
C ALA A 240 -26.40 1.41 -17.77
N LYS A 241 -26.68 0.92 -16.56
CA LYS A 241 -26.46 1.64 -15.31
C LYS A 241 -25.03 1.45 -14.82
N VAL A 242 -24.39 2.54 -14.39
CA VAL A 242 -23.06 2.52 -13.78
C VAL A 242 -23.13 2.90 -12.31
N THR A 243 -22.47 2.13 -11.45
CA THR A 243 -22.28 2.47 -10.03
C THR A 243 -20.82 2.40 -9.64
N TRP A 244 -20.36 3.38 -8.87
CA TRP A 244 -19.03 3.40 -8.26
C TRP A 244 -19.12 2.93 -6.80
N ASN A 245 -18.21 2.03 -6.40
CA ASN A 245 -17.98 1.66 -5.02
C ASN A 245 -16.56 2.08 -4.62
N GLY A 246 -16.48 3.11 -3.78
CA GLY A 246 -15.21 3.67 -3.31
C GLY A 246 -14.44 2.77 -2.34
N ASN A 247 -15.12 1.90 -1.61
CA ASN A 247 -14.49 0.97 -0.67
C ASN A 247 -13.75 -0.14 -1.43
N ASP A 248 -14.38 -0.69 -2.46
CA ASP A 248 -13.82 -1.79 -3.26
C ASP A 248 -13.09 -1.29 -4.53
N ARG A 249 -13.01 0.04 -4.71
CA ARG A 249 -12.52 0.70 -5.92
C ARG A 249 -13.02 0.01 -7.18
N SER A 250 -14.33 -0.18 -7.25
CA SER A 250 -14.96 -0.90 -8.34
C SER A 250 -16.02 -0.08 -9.05
N VAL A 251 -16.12 -0.30 -10.35
CA VAL A 251 -17.22 0.19 -11.18
C VAL A 251 -18.05 -1.01 -11.58
N SER A 252 -19.36 -0.97 -11.32
CA SER A 252 -20.30 -1.97 -11.82
C SER A 252 -21.09 -1.40 -12.99
N ILE A 253 -21.15 -2.16 -14.08
CA ILE A 253 -21.98 -1.93 -15.27
C ILE A 253 -23.09 -2.97 -15.23
N GLN A 254 -24.34 -2.52 -15.25
CA GLN A 254 -25.52 -3.38 -15.24
C GLN A 254 -26.40 -3.03 -16.44
N VAL A 255 -26.58 -3.99 -17.34
CA VAL A 255 -27.59 -3.94 -18.41
C VAL A 255 -28.90 -4.53 -17.91
#